data_AF-A0A4U7EXV4-F1
#
_entry.id   AF-A0A4U7EXV4-F1
#
_cell.length_a   1.000
_cell.length_b   1.000
_cell.length_c   1.000
_cell.angle_alpha   90.00
_cell.angle_beta   90.00
_cell.angle_gamma   90.00
#
_symmetry.space_group_name_H-M   'P 1'
#
loop_
_entity.id
_entity.type
_entity.pdbx_description
1 polymer ?
#
loop_
_entity_poly.entity_id
_entity_poly.type
_entity_poly.pdbx_seq_one_letter_code
_entity_poly.pdbx_strand_id
1 'polypeptide(L)'
;MSGGTLPGTAADTDDASDRVVLHVDMDCFYASCERLRRPELAGEPVVVGMGYEAGETIGAVATASYEARAFGVESAMPISEALERLPRRADADPDDPDAPDPGKTGRYLPVDLDFYKDVASEVKAVVRDCADTRREVSID
;
A
#
# COMPACT_ATOMS: atom_id res chain seq x y z
N MET A 1 -10.72 34.81 -9.75
CA MET A 1 -9.64 33.91 -9.33
C MET A 1 -9.18 33.20 -10.59
N SER A 2 -8.07 33.66 -11.20
CA SER A 2 -7.54 33.10 -12.45
C SER A 2 -6.64 31.93 -12.10
N GLY A 3 -7.07 30.71 -12.42
CA GLY A 3 -6.30 29.49 -12.22
C GLY A 3 -5.21 29.39 -13.28
N GLY A 4 -3.99 29.77 -12.91
CA GLY A 4 -2.83 29.64 -13.79
C GLY A 4 -2.38 28.18 -13.90
N THR A 5 -2.34 27.67 -15.14
CA THR A 5 -1.72 26.41 -15.52
C THR A 5 -0.25 26.36 -15.07
N LEU A 6 0.24 25.18 -14.69
CA LEU A 6 1.63 24.97 -14.30
C LEU A 6 2.61 25.42 -15.42
N PRO A 7 3.71 26.11 -15.09
CA PRO A 7 4.68 26.57 -16.09
C PRO A 7 5.41 25.36 -16.71
N GLY A 8 5.45 25.29 -18.05
CA GLY A 8 6.23 24.28 -18.80
C GLY A 8 5.51 23.62 -19.98
N THR A 9 4.20 23.85 -20.18
CA THR A 9 3.49 23.44 -21.40
C THR A 9 3.38 24.64 -22.33
N ALA A 10 3.95 24.55 -23.53
CA ALA A 10 3.81 25.59 -24.54
C ALA A 10 2.33 25.81 -24.82
N ALA A 11 1.82 26.96 -24.38
CA ALA A 11 0.45 27.37 -24.66
C ALA A 11 0.40 27.91 -26.09
N ASP A 12 -0.09 27.10 -27.01
CA ASP A 12 -0.63 27.58 -28.28
C ASP A 12 -2.15 27.42 -28.23
N THR A 13 -2.83 28.50 -28.61
CA THR A 13 -4.25 28.62 -28.97
C THR A 13 -5.29 28.66 -27.83
N ASP A 14 -5.80 29.87 -27.61
CA ASP A 14 -7.19 30.39 -27.46
C ASP A 14 -8.42 29.45 -27.28
N ASP A 15 -8.25 28.20 -26.86
CA ASP A 15 -9.34 27.26 -26.49
C ASP A 15 -9.05 26.56 -25.15
N ALA A 16 -8.50 27.32 -24.19
CA ALA A 16 -8.17 26.80 -22.87
C ALA A 16 -9.43 26.65 -22.02
N SER A 17 -10.19 25.58 -22.27
CA SER A 17 -11.00 24.99 -21.19
C SER A 17 -10.12 24.82 -19.95
N ASP A 18 -10.65 25.16 -18.77
CA ASP A 18 -9.94 25.03 -17.50
C ASP A 18 -9.43 23.57 -17.34
N ARG A 19 -8.13 23.35 -17.54
CA ARG A 19 -7.54 22.01 -17.45
C ARG A 19 -7.52 21.54 -16.01
N VAL A 20 -8.26 20.47 -15.72
CA VAL A 20 -8.19 19.76 -14.43
C VAL A 20 -7.22 18.58 -14.55
N VAL A 21 -6.30 18.47 -13.60
CA VAL A 21 -5.39 17.32 -13.47
C VAL A 21 -5.80 16.54 -12.22
N LEU A 22 -6.18 15.27 -12.39
CA LEU A 22 -6.46 14.35 -11.30
C LEU A 22 -5.28 13.39 -11.14
N HIS A 23 -4.67 13.38 -9.96
CA HIS A 23 -3.72 12.36 -9.54
C HIS A 23 -4.46 11.36 -8.64
N VAL A 24 -4.34 10.07 -8.94
CA VAL A 24 -4.99 9.00 -8.18
C VAL A 24 -3.90 8.02 -7.76
N ASP A 25 -3.91 7.64 -6.49
CA ASP A 25 -2.97 6.72 -5.84
C ASP A 25 -3.78 5.83 -4.90
N MET A 26 -3.41 4.54 -4.79
CA MET A 26 -4.16 3.58 -3.98
C MET A 26 -3.55 3.47 -2.59
N ASP A 27 -4.36 3.75 -1.57
CA ASP A 27 -3.90 3.67 -0.18
C ASP A 27 -3.43 2.25 0.19
N CYS A 28 -2.20 2.17 0.68
CA CYS A 28 -1.57 0.93 1.15
C CYS A 28 -1.73 -0.23 0.15
N PHE A 29 -1.50 0.03 -1.15
CA PHE A 29 -1.94 -0.83 -2.25
C PHE A 29 -1.73 -2.34 -2.06
N TYR A 30 -0.52 -2.80 -1.68
CA TYR A 30 -0.28 -4.24 -1.51
C TYR A 30 -1.07 -4.83 -0.34
N ALA A 31 -1.16 -4.12 0.79
CA ALA A 31 -1.98 -4.57 1.92
C ALA A 31 -3.48 -4.58 1.56
N SER A 32 -3.94 -3.61 0.76
CA SER A 32 -5.30 -3.56 0.23
C SER A 32 -5.59 -4.71 -0.74
N CYS A 33 -4.64 -5.10 -1.58
CA CYS A 33 -4.74 -6.30 -2.41
C CYS A 33 -4.84 -7.58 -1.57
N GLU A 34 -4.02 -7.71 -0.52
CA GLU A 34 -4.09 -8.86 0.38
C GLU A 34 -5.44 -8.96 1.08
N ARG A 35 -6.03 -7.83 1.50
CA ARG A 35 -7.39 -7.78 2.07
C ARG A 35 -8.46 -8.22 1.08
N LEU A 36 -8.30 -7.91 -0.21
CA LEU A 36 -9.25 -8.34 -1.24
C LEU A 36 -9.33 -9.88 -1.31
N ARG A 37 -8.20 -10.58 -1.22
CA ARG A 37 -8.16 -12.06 -1.26
C ARG A 37 -8.30 -12.74 0.10
N ARG A 38 -8.05 -12.04 1.20
CA ARG A 38 -8.15 -12.52 2.59
C ARG A 38 -8.98 -11.54 3.43
N PRO A 39 -10.32 -11.66 3.41
CA PRO A 39 -11.22 -10.75 4.12
C PRO A 39 -10.96 -10.68 5.63
N GLU A 40 -10.38 -11.72 6.22
CA GLU A 40 -9.97 -11.78 7.63
C GLU A 40 -8.86 -10.78 8.00
N LEU A 41 -8.21 -10.13 7.03
CA LEU A 41 -7.22 -9.09 7.24
C LEU A 41 -7.84 -7.67 7.36
N ALA A 42 -9.16 -7.55 7.22
CA ALA A 42 -9.85 -6.28 7.35
C ALA A 42 -9.76 -5.75 8.79
N GLY A 43 -9.29 -4.52 8.97
CA GLY A 43 -9.09 -3.91 10.29
C GLY A 43 -7.89 -4.44 11.08
N GLU A 44 -7.13 -5.40 10.52
CA GLU A 44 -5.94 -5.95 11.15
C GLU A 44 -4.68 -5.17 10.71
N PRO A 45 -3.67 -5.03 11.59
CA PRO A 45 -2.34 -4.56 11.20
C PRO A 45 -1.70 -5.54 10.20
N VAL A 46 -1.56 -5.12 8.96
CA VAL A 46 -0.92 -5.86 7.87
C VAL A 46 0.39 -5.20 7.44
N VAL A 47 1.42 -6.02 7.26
CA VAL A 47 2.74 -5.67 6.72
C VAL A 47 3.04 -6.63 5.56
N VAL A 48 3.31 -6.07 4.38
CA VAL A 48 3.80 -6.83 3.23
C VAL A 48 5.30 -6.56 3.09
N GLY A 49 6.12 -7.61 3.10
CA GLY A 49 7.58 -7.52 3.09
C GLY A 49 8.20 -7.90 1.75
N MET A 50 9.07 -7.04 1.21
CA MET A 50 9.92 -7.34 0.06
C MET A 50 11.19 -8.06 0.52
N GLY A 51 11.49 -9.20 -0.11
CA GLY A 51 12.57 -10.09 0.33
C GLY A 51 12.32 -10.73 1.70
N TYR A 52 11.07 -10.70 2.18
CA TYR A 52 10.64 -11.33 3.41
C TYR A 52 10.09 -12.73 3.13
N GLU A 53 10.45 -13.69 3.97
CA GLU A 53 9.83 -15.01 4.04
C GLU A 53 9.17 -15.22 5.40
N ALA A 54 8.12 -16.03 5.46
CA ALA A 54 7.36 -16.23 6.70
C ALA A 54 8.25 -16.81 7.81
N GLY A 55 8.28 -16.12 8.96
CA GLY A 55 9.13 -16.47 10.10
C GLY A 55 10.51 -15.81 10.11
N GLU A 56 10.97 -15.28 8.97
CA GLU A 56 12.30 -14.65 8.84
C GLU A 56 12.30 -13.18 9.29
N THR A 57 13.44 -12.65 9.72
CA THR A 57 13.56 -11.23 10.15
C THR A 57 14.15 -10.33 9.07
N ILE A 58 14.52 -10.91 7.92
CA ILE A 58 15.19 -10.24 6.81
C ILE A 58 14.14 -9.66 5.85
N GLY A 59 14.50 -8.57 5.19
CA GLY A 59 13.69 -7.89 4.19
C GLY A 59 13.35 -6.46 4.58
N ALA A 60 12.55 -5.81 3.77
CA ALA A 60 12.04 -4.47 4.02
C ALA A 60 10.52 -4.43 3.86
N VAL A 61 9.86 -3.57 4.61
CA VAL A 61 8.42 -3.33 4.50
C VAL A 61 8.13 -2.69 3.13
N ALA A 62 7.51 -3.45 2.24
CA ALA A 62 7.01 -2.92 0.96
C ALA A 62 5.75 -2.07 1.18
N THR A 63 4.88 -2.49 2.09
CA THR A 63 3.68 -1.75 2.45
C THR A 63 3.29 -2.03 3.90
N ALA A 64 3.09 -0.96 4.67
CA ALA A 64 2.42 -1.00 5.96
C ALA A 64 1.00 -0.46 5.82
N SER A 65 0.01 -1.24 6.25
CA SER A 65 -1.38 -0.78 6.44
C SER A 65 -1.46 0.36 7.46
N TYR A 66 -2.56 1.13 7.45
CA TYR A 66 -2.77 2.18 8.45
C TYR A 66 -2.76 1.65 9.88
N GLU A 67 -3.32 0.46 10.11
CA GLU A 67 -3.35 -0.20 11.40
C GLU A 67 -1.94 -0.58 11.86
N ALA A 68 -1.05 -1.00 10.95
CA ALA A 68 0.37 -1.22 11.28
C ALA A 68 1.13 0.11 11.52
N ARG A 69 0.82 1.16 10.75
CA ARG A 69 1.39 2.50 10.94
C ARG A 69 1.05 3.11 12.29
N ALA A 70 -0.10 2.76 12.88
CA ALA A 70 -0.47 3.18 14.23
C ALA A 70 0.51 2.66 15.30
N PHE A 71 1.23 1.57 15.03
CA PHE A 71 2.33 1.04 15.86
C PHE A 71 3.70 1.58 15.44
N GLY A 72 3.76 2.51 14.50
CA GLY A 72 4.99 3.13 14.02
C GLY A 72 5.76 2.28 13.00
N VAL A 73 5.12 1.29 12.35
CA VAL A 73 5.70 0.57 11.22
C VAL A 73 5.46 1.36 9.94
N GLU A 74 6.53 1.64 9.19
CA GLU A 74 6.47 2.45 7.97
C GLU A 74 7.00 1.68 6.75
N SER A 75 6.61 2.10 5.54
CA SER A 75 7.20 1.56 4.32
C SER A 75 8.70 1.85 4.26
N ALA A 76 9.47 0.97 3.60
CA ALA A 76 10.93 0.96 3.55
C ALA A 76 11.66 0.66 4.88
N MET A 77 10.94 0.49 5.99
CA MET A 77 11.53 0.03 7.26
C MET A 77 12.08 -1.40 7.13
N PRO A 78 13.25 -1.72 7.72
CA PRO A 78 13.71 -3.10 7.82
C PRO A 78 12.70 -3.98 8.57
N ILE A 79 12.47 -5.21 8.12
CA ILE A 79 11.52 -6.11 8.79
C ILE A 79 11.91 -6.36 10.25
N SER A 80 13.21 -6.47 10.55
CA SER A 80 13.71 -6.60 11.92
C SER A 80 13.23 -5.46 12.83
N GLU A 81 13.31 -4.22 12.36
CA GLU A 81 12.83 -3.04 13.12
C GLU A 81 11.30 -3.03 13.21
N ALA A 82 10.61 -3.40 12.13
CA ALA A 82 9.16 -3.51 12.15
C ALA A 82 8.68 -4.52 13.20
N LEU A 83 9.38 -5.65 13.36
CA LEU A 83 9.06 -6.70 14.33
C LEU A 83 9.31 -6.29 15.78
N GLU A 84 10.27 -5.41 16.04
CA GLU A 84 10.47 -4.82 17.37
C GLU A 84 9.28 -3.92 17.77
N ARG A 85 8.66 -3.26 16.79
CA ARG A 85 7.51 -2.35 17.01
C ARG A 85 6.17 -3.09 17.02
N LEU A 86 6.03 -4.09 16.16
CA LEU A 86 4.81 -4.84 15.93
C LEU A 86 5.17 -6.34 15.75
N PRO A 87 5.18 -7.13 16.83
CA PRO A 87 5.46 -8.56 16.74
C PRO A 87 4.51 -9.31 15.81
N ARG A 88 4.90 -10.49 15.32
CA ARG A 88 4.03 -11.26 14.42
C ARG A 88 2.87 -11.86 15.20
N ARG A 89 1.68 -11.84 14.58
CA ARG A 89 0.50 -12.50 15.11
C ARG A 89 0.71 -14.00 15.32
N ALA A 90 1.56 -14.64 14.53
CA ALA A 90 1.89 -16.05 14.67
C ALA A 90 2.68 -16.36 15.96
N ASP A 91 3.34 -15.35 16.54
CA ASP A 91 4.14 -15.50 17.75
C ASP A 91 3.28 -15.27 19.02
N ALA A 92 2.03 -14.83 18.87
CA ALA A 92 1.10 -14.53 19.97
C ALA A 92 0.35 -15.79 20.46
N ASP A 93 1.10 -16.76 21.01
CA ASP A 93 0.55 -17.98 21.59
C ASP A 93 -0.24 -17.67 22.89
N PRO A 94 -1.55 -17.99 22.96
CA PRO A 94 -2.36 -17.71 24.13
C PRO A 94 -1.98 -18.54 25.37
N ASP A 95 -1.27 -19.66 25.20
CA ASP A 95 -0.84 -20.54 26.30
C ASP A 95 0.53 -20.15 26.87
N ASP A 96 1.27 -19.27 26.19
CA ASP A 96 2.57 -18.76 26.63
C ASP A 96 2.41 -17.36 27.28
N PRO A 97 2.66 -17.22 28.60
CA PRO A 97 2.54 -15.92 29.27
C PRO A 97 3.58 -14.88 28.83
N ASP A 98 4.66 -15.32 28.19
CA ASP A 98 5.72 -14.43 27.67
C ASP A 98 5.46 -14.03 26.19
N ALA A 99 4.41 -14.56 25.56
CA ALA A 99 4.03 -14.22 24.20
C ALA A 99 3.55 -12.76 24.08
N PRO A 100 3.75 -12.12 22.91
CA PRO A 100 3.25 -10.78 22.66
C PRO A 100 1.72 -10.71 22.74
N ASP A 101 1.22 -9.60 23.27
CA ASP A 101 -0.22 -9.29 23.30
C ASP A 101 -0.81 -9.38 21.89
N PRO A 102 -1.76 -10.29 21.63
CA PRO A 102 -2.39 -10.42 20.33
C PRO A 102 -2.92 -9.08 19.80
N GLY A 103 -3.48 -8.21 20.65
CA GLY A 103 -3.99 -6.89 20.25
C GLY A 103 -2.91 -5.92 19.75
N LYS A 104 -1.63 -6.25 19.93
CA LYS A 104 -0.46 -5.47 19.51
C LYS A 104 0.46 -6.27 18.59
N THR A 105 -0.12 -7.14 17.76
CA THR A 105 0.60 -7.94 16.77
C THR A 105 0.08 -7.72 15.36
N GLY A 106 0.93 -7.97 14.37
CA GLY A 106 0.62 -7.78 12.95
C GLY A 106 0.71 -9.04 12.10
N ARG A 107 0.03 -9.03 10.96
CA ARG A 107 0.11 -10.05 9.90
C ARG A 107 1.21 -9.68 8.92
N TYR A 108 2.26 -10.50 8.87
CA TYR A 108 3.39 -10.32 7.96
C TYR A 108 3.26 -11.27 6.78
N LEU A 109 3.31 -10.73 5.56
CA LEU A 109 3.10 -11.47 4.31
C LEU A 109 4.25 -11.20 3.33
N PRO A 110 4.69 -12.19 2.55
CA PRO A 110 5.61 -11.94 1.44
C PRO A 110 4.91 -11.15 0.33
N VAL A 111 5.70 -10.45 -0.49
CA VAL A 111 5.22 -9.80 -1.71
C VAL A 111 4.76 -10.83 -2.75
N ASP A 112 3.63 -10.56 -3.40
CA ASP A 112 3.09 -11.31 -4.55
C ASP A 112 2.86 -10.34 -5.73
N LEU A 113 3.93 -10.03 -6.46
CA LEU A 113 3.89 -8.99 -7.49
C LEU A 113 2.95 -9.32 -8.66
N ASP A 114 2.78 -10.59 -8.99
CA ASP A 114 1.93 -10.98 -10.11
C ASP A 114 0.46 -10.76 -9.76
N PHE A 115 0.04 -11.17 -8.55
CA PHE A 115 -1.28 -10.85 -8.04
C PHE A 115 -1.53 -9.34 -7.96
N TYR A 116 -0.55 -8.55 -7.49
CA TYR A 116 -0.71 -7.09 -7.39
C TYR A 116 -0.85 -6.42 -8.77
N LYS A 117 -0.17 -6.94 -9.81
CA LYS A 117 -0.31 -6.44 -11.18
C LYS A 117 -1.68 -6.78 -11.78
N ASP A 118 -2.23 -7.94 -11.44
CA ASP A 118 -3.57 -8.32 -11.88
C ASP A 118 -4.63 -7.38 -11.29
N VAL A 119 -4.57 -7.13 -9.98
CA VAL A 119 -5.47 -6.17 -9.30
C VAL A 119 -5.28 -4.76 -9.85
N ALA A 120 -4.04 -4.31 -10.06
CA ALA A 120 -3.75 -3.01 -10.67
C ALA A 120 -4.39 -2.87 -12.06
N SER A 121 -4.36 -3.94 -12.86
CA SER A 121 -4.96 -3.94 -14.20
C SER A 121 -6.48 -3.79 -14.15
N GLU A 122 -7.14 -4.42 -13.17
CA GLU A 122 -8.58 -4.26 -12.93
C GLU A 122 -8.93 -2.83 -12.50
N VAL A 123 -8.18 -2.25 -11.55
CA VAL A 123 -8.37 -0.85 -11.10
C VAL A 123 -8.20 0.12 -12.27
N LYS A 124 -7.14 -0.06 -13.07
CA LYS A 124 -6.88 0.77 -14.26
C LYS A 124 -7.96 0.62 -15.34
N ALA A 125 -8.63 -0.52 -15.41
CA ALA A 125 -9.75 -0.72 -16.32
C ALA A 125 -10.97 0.12 -15.92
N VAL A 126 -11.23 0.29 -14.62
CA VAL A 126 -12.34 1.12 -14.12
C VAL A 126 -12.20 2.58 -14.54
N VAL A 127 -10.97 3.12 -14.49
CA VAL A 127 -10.70 4.54 -14.82
C VAL A 127 -10.41 4.78 -16.30
N ARG A 128 -10.48 3.74 -17.14
CA ARG A 128 -10.01 3.80 -18.53
C ARG A 128 -10.72 4.85 -19.37
N ASP A 129 -12.03 4.98 -19.18
CA ASP A 129 -12.91 5.82 -19.99
C ASP A 129 -13.27 7.15 -19.29
N CYS A 130 -12.58 7.48 -18.18
CA CYS A 130 -12.88 8.66 -17.36
C CYS A 130 -12.14 9.94 -17.80
N ALA A 131 -11.20 9.87 -18.74
CA ALA A 131 -10.41 11.03 -19.17
C ALA A 131 -9.90 10.90 -20.61
N ASP A 132 -9.80 12.03 -21.32
CA ASP A 132 -9.26 12.11 -22.68
C ASP A 132 -7.76 11.78 -22.75
N THR A 133 -7.02 12.06 -21.66
CA THR A 133 -5.58 11.78 -21.55
C THR A 133 -5.30 11.08 -20.23
N ARG A 134 -4.56 9.96 -20.30
CA ARG A 134 -4.09 9.21 -19.13
C ARG A 134 -2.59 8.98 -19.19
N ARG A 135 -1.94 9.07 -18.04
CA ARG A 135 -0.54 8.69 -17.85
C ARG A 135 -0.43 7.75 -16.67
N GLU A 136 0.01 6.51 -16.92
CA GLU A 136 0.33 5.57 -15.86
C GLU A 136 1.69 5.92 -15.26
N VAL A 137 1.73 6.12 -13.95
CA VAL A 137 2.93 6.55 -13.20
C VAL A 137 3.56 5.36 -12.48
N SER A 138 2.73 4.51 -11.87
CA SER A 138 3.12 3.38 -11.04
C SER A 138 2.17 2.18 -11.21
N ILE A 139 2.32 1.19 -10.31
CA ILE A 139 1.49 -0.02 -10.29
C ILE A 139 0.08 0.32 -9.80
N ASP A 140 -0.04 1.14 -8.76
CA ASP A 140 -1.23 1.83 -8.29
C ASP A 140 -1.44 3.19 -8.95
#